data_AF-A0A523Z5B5-F1
#
_entry.id   AF-A0A523Z5B5-F1
#
_cell.length_a   1.000
_cell.length_b   1.000
_cell.length_c   1.000
_cell.angle_alpha   90.00
_cell.angle_beta   90.00
_cell.angle_gamma   90.00
#
_symmetry.space_group_name_H-M   'P 1'
#
loop_
_entity.id
_entity.type
_entity.pdbx_description
1 polymer ?
#
loop_
_entity_poly.entity_id
_entity_poly.type
_entity_poly.pdbx_seq_one_letter_code
_entity_poly.pdbx_strand_id
1 'polypeptide(L)'
;AYVVTEKDGHAWPELYFPTYGWIPFEPTSGLSALERAEDTEELAFSPSVLPSWPERPWWVRLSVEARLIWLRWRWWALVGVGVLLVVAGWQVWGQRPAGLSGEERVALCYARLQGMASRLGVPVRSCDTPAEFAAAMERGLVRRRPHVAWLKAALWREAEQALNGVFLVVRVYEQVSYAPNLPDPALMHRVWQEGRRLRWRLWRLWALSITPPPVDFQEVHR
;
A
#
# COMPACT_ATOMS: atom_id res chain seq x y z
N ALA A 1 21.59 -64.81 57.33
CA ALA A 1 20.27 -64.24 56.97
C ALA A 1 20.29 -62.76 57.31
N TYR A 2 19.86 -61.90 56.40
CA TYR A 2 19.75 -60.45 56.61
C TYR A 2 18.30 -60.11 56.97
N VAL A 3 18.11 -59.19 57.92
CA VAL A 3 16.79 -58.65 58.29
C VAL A 3 16.74 -57.20 57.81
N VAL A 4 15.84 -56.90 56.90
CA VAL A 4 15.61 -55.55 56.35
C VAL A 4 14.33 -54.99 56.96
N THR A 5 14.38 -53.76 57.45
CA THR A 5 13.29 -53.05 58.12
C THR A 5 12.90 -51.80 57.35
N GLU A 6 11.78 -51.18 57.70
CA GLU A 6 11.34 -49.91 57.09
C GLU A 6 12.36 -48.78 57.28
N LYS A 7 13.15 -48.81 58.36
CA LYS A 7 14.22 -47.83 58.62
C LYS A 7 15.37 -47.91 57.61
N ASP A 8 15.46 -48.99 56.83
CA ASP A 8 16.50 -49.21 55.81
C ASP A 8 16.07 -48.69 54.42
N GLY A 9 14.89 -48.05 54.32
CA GLY A 9 14.42 -47.42 53.08
C GLY A 9 15.23 -46.16 52.75
N HIS A 10 16.14 -46.28 51.78
CA HIS A 10 17.00 -45.19 51.33
C HIS A 10 17.06 -45.11 49.80
N ALA A 11 17.19 -43.89 49.26
CA ALA A 11 17.28 -43.65 47.82
C ALA A 11 18.46 -42.71 47.53
N TRP A 12 19.21 -43.01 46.47
CA TRP A 12 20.34 -42.19 46.00
C TRP A 12 20.13 -41.74 44.55
N PRO A 13 20.58 -40.53 44.16
CA PRO A 13 20.66 -40.10 42.78
C PRO A 13 21.85 -40.73 42.03
N GLU A 14 21.74 -40.79 40.70
CA GLU A 14 22.84 -41.18 39.81
C GLU A 14 23.19 -40.03 38.87
N LEU A 15 24.48 -39.77 38.70
CA LEU A 15 25.04 -38.72 37.86
C LEU A 15 25.61 -39.32 36.58
N TYR A 16 25.12 -38.90 35.42
CA TYR A 16 25.68 -39.32 34.14
C TYR A 16 26.87 -38.46 33.73
N PHE A 17 28.03 -39.11 33.52
CA PHE A 17 29.20 -38.50 32.92
C PHE A 17 29.43 -39.10 31.53
N PRO A 18 29.59 -38.29 30.47
CA PRO A 18 29.73 -38.80 29.09
C PRO A 18 30.82 -39.85 28.91
N THR A 19 31.93 -39.75 29.64
CA THR A 19 33.04 -40.71 29.57
C THR A 19 32.87 -41.88 30.52
N TYR A 20 32.21 -41.71 31.68
CA TYR A 20 32.20 -42.69 32.77
C TYR A 20 30.84 -43.37 33.00
N GLY A 21 29.79 -42.95 32.29
CA GLY A 21 28.43 -43.49 32.43
C GLY A 21 27.70 -42.95 33.68
N TRP A 22 26.70 -43.70 34.12
CA TRP A 22 25.94 -43.41 35.35
C TRP A 22 26.80 -43.74 36.58
N ILE A 23 26.99 -42.76 37.44
CA ILE A 23 27.75 -42.87 38.69
C ILE A 23 26.79 -42.61 39.86
N PRO A 24 26.55 -43.59 40.74
CA PRO A 24 25.73 -43.37 41.92
C PRO A 24 26.42 -42.40 42.87
N PHE A 25 25.64 -41.49 43.46
CA PHE A 25 26.13 -40.42 44.33
C PHE A 25 25.26 -40.32 45.57
N GLU A 26 25.88 -40.32 46.76
CA GLU A 26 25.18 -40.15 48.03
C GLU A 26 25.30 -38.70 48.53
N PRO A 27 24.29 -37.83 48.32
CA PRO A 27 24.33 -36.45 48.77
C PRO A 27 24.06 -36.31 50.28
N THR A 28 23.58 -37.34 50.96
CA THR A 28 23.16 -37.26 52.37
C THR A 28 24.38 -37.24 53.27
N SER A 29 24.72 -36.06 53.80
CA SER A 29 25.82 -35.88 54.74
C SER A 29 25.62 -36.74 56.00
N GLY A 30 26.59 -37.62 56.30
CA GLY A 30 26.59 -38.48 57.48
C GLY A 30 26.35 -39.97 57.22
N LEU A 31 25.99 -40.36 55.99
CA LEU A 31 26.03 -41.75 55.54
C LEU A 31 27.43 -42.10 54.99
N SER A 32 27.83 -43.36 55.13
CA SER A 32 29.06 -43.86 54.52
C SER A 32 28.97 -43.80 53.00
N ALA A 33 30.10 -43.57 52.33
CA ALA A 33 30.16 -43.64 50.88
C ALA A 33 29.69 -45.02 50.38
N LEU A 34 28.97 -45.04 49.26
CA LEU A 34 28.50 -46.28 48.64
C LEU A 34 29.72 -47.16 48.30
N GLU A 35 29.76 -48.37 48.86
CA GLU A 35 30.81 -49.35 48.58
C GLU A 35 30.67 -49.82 47.13
N ARG A 36 31.69 -49.53 46.31
CA ARG A 36 31.70 -49.95 44.92
C ARG A 36 32.15 -51.41 44.91
N ALA A 37 31.31 -52.32 44.39
CA ALA A 37 31.81 -53.62 43.97
C ALA A 37 32.90 -53.35 42.92
N GLU A 38 34.15 -53.72 43.22
CA GLU A 38 35.24 -53.71 42.25
C GLU A 38 35.04 -54.86 41.25
N ASP A 39 33.95 -54.79 40.49
CA ASP A 39 33.78 -55.62 39.31
C ASP A 39 34.79 -55.11 38.29
N THR A 40 36.00 -55.69 38.36
CA THR A 40 37.02 -55.61 37.31
C THR A 40 36.54 -56.42 36.11
N GLU A 41 35.42 -55.99 35.53
CA GLU A 41 35.21 -56.18 34.11
C GLU A 41 35.76 -54.90 33.47
N GLU A 42 36.83 -55.04 32.68
CA GLU A 42 37.22 -54.03 31.70
C GLU A 42 36.03 -53.83 30.75
N LEU A 43 35.08 -52.99 31.16
CA LEU A 43 34.01 -52.52 30.32
C LEU A 43 34.68 -51.75 29.19
N ALA A 44 34.91 -52.44 28.07
CA ALA A 44 35.39 -51.85 26.85
C ALA A 44 34.55 -50.59 26.58
N PHE A 45 35.18 -49.43 26.76
CA PHE A 45 34.55 -48.13 26.57
C PHE A 45 34.09 -48.03 25.12
N SER A 46 32.83 -48.36 24.86
CA SER A 46 32.17 -47.97 23.63
C SER A 46 31.66 -46.56 23.87
N PRO A 47 32.26 -45.52 23.24
CA PRO A 47 31.78 -44.16 23.43
C PRO A 47 30.30 -44.13 23.07
N SER A 48 29.46 -43.72 24.03
CA SER A 48 28.04 -43.51 23.80
C SER A 48 27.92 -42.41 22.74
N VAL A 49 27.62 -42.81 21.49
CA VAL A 49 27.26 -41.86 20.44
C VAL A 49 25.96 -41.22 20.88
N LEU A 50 26.05 -40.04 21.50
CA LEU A 50 24.87 -39.19 21.68
C LEU A 50 24.19 -39.06 20.31
N PRO A 51 22.86 -39.22 20.20
CA PRO A 51 22.19 -38.93 18.94
C PRO A 51 22.44 -37.45 18.62
N SER A 52 23.29 -37.21 17.62
CA SER A 52 23.44 -35.88 17.05
C SER A 52 22.06 -35.45 16.59
N TRP A 53 21.52 -34.37 17.16
CA TRP A 53 20.27 -33.78 16.69
C TRP A 53 20.35 -33.71 15.16
N PRO A 54 19.37 -34.28 14.43
CA PRO A 54 19.43 -34.25 12.97
C PRO A 54 19.48 -32.78 12.57
N GLU A 55 20.59 -32.37 11.99
CA GLU A 55 20.73 -31.02 11.49
C GLU A 55 19.56 -30.78 10.55
N ARG A 56 18.71 -29.79 10.90
CA ARG A 56 17.55 -29.48 10.07
C ARG A 56 18.05 -29.23 8.65
N PRO A 57 17.53 -29.96 7.66
CA PRO A 57 18.02 -29.82 6.30
C PRO A 57 17.94 -28.38 5.81
N TRP A 58 18.90 -27.95 5.00
CA TRP A 58 18.96 -26.58 4.49
C TRP A 58 17.69 -26.17 3.72
N TRP A 59 16.99 -27.11 3.07
CA TRP A 59 15.71 -26.84 2.39
C TRP A 59 14.56 -26.50 3.36
N VAL A 60 14.61 -27.01 4.60
CA VAL A 60 13.68 -26.63 5.67
C VAL A 60 13.95 -25.20 6.13
N ARG A 61 15.22 -24.78 6.21
CA ARG A 61 15.59 -23.38 6.53
C ARG A 61 15.17 -22.43 5.40
N LEU A 62 15.45 -22.80 4.15
CA LEU A 62 15.09 -22.02 2.96
C LEU A 62 13.57 -21.85 2.81
N SER A 63 12.78 -22.88 3.11
CA SER A 63 11.30 -22.81 3.02
C SER A 63 10.67 -21.95 4.13
N VAL A 64 11.30 -21.84 5.30
CA VAL A 64 10.88 -20.92 6.38
C VAL A 64 11.17 -19.47 5.99
N GLU A 65 12.37 -19.18 5.48
CA GLU A 65 12.73 -17.82 5.05
C GLU A 65 11.90 -17.36 3.85
N ALA A 66 11.70 -18.22 2.85
CA ALA A 66 10.86 -17.92 1.70
C ALA A 66 9.41 -17.62 2.13
N ARG A 67 8.84 -18.38 3.07
CA ARG A 67 7.51 -18.12 3.64
C ARG A 67 7.45 -16.77 4.35
N LEU A 68 8.43 -16.43 5.18
CA LEU A 68 8.46 -15.15 5.89
C LEU A 68 8.57 -13.95 4.93
N ILE A 69 9.39 -14.09 3.88
CA ILE A 69 9.48 -13.08 2.81
C ILE A 69 8.12 -12.94 2.12
N TRP A 70 7.49 -14.05 1.73
CA TRP A 70 6.18 -14.03 1.07
C TRP A 70 5.08 -13.41 1.96
N LEU A 71 5.05 -13.73 3.25
CA LEU A 71 4.13 -13.10 4.21
C LEU A 71 4.39 -11.60 4.32
N ARG A 72 5.65 -11.16 4.37
CA ARG A 72 6.01 -9.74 4.45
C ARG A 72 5.54 -8.96 3.22
N TRP A 73 5.75 -9.51 2.03
CA TRP A 73 5.24 -8.91 0.78
C TRP A 73 3.71 -8.85 0.74
N ARG A 74 3.01 -9.87 1.27
CA ARG A 74 1.54 -9.82 1.42
C ARG A 74 1.08 -8.70 2.34
N TRP A 75 1.76 -8.50 3.48
CA TRP A 75 1.43 -7.39 4.39
C TRP A 75 1.66 -6.03 3.73
N TRP A 76 2.77 -5.84 3.02
CA TRP A 76 3.00 -4.60 2.26
C TRP A 76 1.95 -4.38 1.17
N ALA A 77 1.53 -5.43 0.46
CA ALA A 77 0.44 -5.33 -0.51
C ALA A 77 -0.88 -4.92 0.15
N LEU A 78 -1.24 -5.52 1.30
CA LEU A 78 -2.44 -5.15 2.06
C LEU A 78 -2.39 -3.71 2.57
N VAL A 79 -1.25 -3.26 3.07
CA VAL A 79 -1.04 -1.85 3.48
C VAL A 79 -1.21 -0.92 2.28
N GLY A 80 -0.61 -1.24 1.13
CA GLY A 80 -0.77 -0.46 -0.10
C GLY A 80 -2.22 -0.35 -0.56
N VAL A 81 -2.97 -1.46 -0.53
CA VAL A 81 -4.41 -1.48 -0.81
C VAL A 81 -5.19 -0.64 0.21
N GLY A 82 -4.87 -0.77 1.50
CA GLY A 82 -5.47 0.04 2.57
C GLY A 82 -5.27 1.54 2.36
N VAL A 83 -4.03 1.96 2.05
CA VAL A 83 -3.71 3.36 1.73
C VAL A 83 -4.48 3.84 0.50
N LEU A 84 -4.56 3.03 -0.56
CA LEU A 84 -5.36 3.36 -1.75
C LEU A 84 -6.85 3.52 -1.42
N LEU A 85 -7.40 2.65 -0.59
CA LEU A 85 -8.79 2.73 -0.14
C LEU A 85 -9.04 3.96 0.76
N VAL A 86 -8.09 4.30 1.63
CA VAL A 86 -8.17 5.52 2.46
C VAL A 86 -8.10 6.77 1.59
N VAL A 87 -7.18 6.83 0.63
CA VAL A 87 -7.07 7.97 -0.30
C VAL A 87 -8.33 8.07 -1.17
N ALA A 88 -8.82 6.95 -1.70
CA ALA A 88 -10.07 6.91 -2.46
C ALA A 88 -11.26 7.34 -1.59
N GLY A 89 -11.36 6.82 -0.38
CA GLY A 89 -12.38 7.15 0.61
C GLY A 89 -12.35 8.62 0.99
N TRP A 90 -11.17 9.18 1.29
CA TRP A 90 -10.98 10.59 1.58
C TRP A 90 -11.34 11.48 0.40
N GLN A 91 -10.97 11.08 -0.83
CA GLN A 91 -11.37 11.79 -2.04
C GLN A 91 -12.88 11.73 -2.31
N VAL A 92 -13.56 10.65 -1.92
CA VAL A 92 -15.01 10.50 -2.04
C VAL A 92 -15.72 11.31 -0.95
N TRP A 93 -15.22 11.25 0.28
CA TRP A 93 -15.90 11.77 1.47
C TRP A 93 -15.61 13.25 1.71
N GLY A 94 -14.36 13.68 1.57
CA GLY A 94 -13.97 15.10 1.58
C GLY A 94 -14.53 15.91 0.41
N GLN A 95 -15.16 15.22 -0.56
CA GLN A 95 -15.90 15.86 -1.63
C GLN A 95 -17.40 15.69 -1.52
N ARG A 96 -17.97 15.05 -0.48
CA ARG A 96 -19.42 15.11 -0.22
C ARG A 96 -19.73 16.46 0.42
N PRO A 97 -20.32 17.41 -0.32
CA PRO A 97 -20.70 18.67 0.27
C PRO A 97 -22.01 18.43 1.00
N ALA A 98 -21.93 18.02 2.27
CA ALA A 98 -23.10 18.03 3.14
C ALA A 98 -23.52 19.50 3.30
N GLY A 99 -24.68 19.86 2.76
CA GLY A 99 -25.27 21.20 2.92
C GLY A 99 -25.17 22.17 1.74
N LEU A 100 -24.38 21.90 0.69
CA LEU A 100 -24.32 22.83 -0.45
C LEU A 100 -25.54 22.72 -1.37
N SER A 101 -26.05 23.87 -1.81
CA SER A 101 -27.08 24.02 -2.83
C SER A 101 -26.61 23.49 -4.19
N GLY A 102 -27.53 23.30 -5.14
CA GLY A 102 -27.17 22.87 -6.48
C GLY A 102 -26.19 23.82 -7.17
N GLU A 103 -26.37 25.12 -6.96
CA GLU A 103 -25.59 26.20 -7.59
C GLU A 103 -24.16 26.23 -7.08
N GLU A 104 -23.99 26.13 -5.76
CA GLU A 104 -22.69 26.07 -5.10
C GLU A 104 -21.88 24.85 -5.55
N ARG A 105 -22.54 23.72 -5.82
CA ARG A 105 -21.89 22.52 -6.37
C ARG A 105 -21.34 22.76 -7.77
N VAL A 106 -22.10 23.44 -8.62
CA VAL A 106 -21.66 23.81 -9.97
C VAL A 106 -20.50 24.81 -9.91
N ALA A 107 -20.61 25.84 -9.06
CA ALA A 107 -19.55 26.82 -8.85
C ALA A 107 -18.25 26.17 -8.34
N LEU A 108 -18.37 25.23 -7.39
CA LEU A 108 -17.23 24.46 -6.88
C LEU A 108 -16.62 23.56 -7.96
N CYS A 109 -17.42 22.95 -8.82
CA CYS A 109 -16.94 22.18 -9.98
C CYS A 109 -16.12 23.07 -10.93
N TYR A 110 -16.61 24.28 -11.23
CA TYR A 110 -15.91 25.24 -12.07
C TYR A 110 -14.59 25.72 -11.44
N ALA A 111 -14.59 26.11 -10.15
CA ALA A 111 -13.37 26.51 -9.44
C ALA A 111 -12.31 25.39 -9.40
N ARG A 112 -12.73 24.14 -9.18
CA ARG A 112 -11.83 22.98 -9.23
C ARG A 112 -11.30 22.73 -10.63
N LEU A 113 -12.10 22.97 -11.65
CA LEU A 113 -11.69 22.84 -13.05
C LEU A 113 -10.59 23.85 -13.39
N GLN A 114 -10.73 25.11 -12.97
CA GLN A 114 -9.69 26.15 -13.10
C GLN A 114 -8.40 25.75 -12.35
N GLY A 115 -8.52 25.21 -11.14
CA GLY A 115 -7.37 24.68 -10.39
C GLY A 115 -6.64 23.51 -11.09
N MET A 116 -7.35 22.70 -11.87
CA MET A 116 -6.73 21.64 -12.66
C MET A 116 -6.14 22.17 -13.98
N ALA A 117 -6.76 23.17 -14.58
CA ALA A 117 -6.28 23.83 -15.80
C ALA A 117 -4.86 24.40 -15.61
N SER A 118 -4.63 25.07 -14.48
CA SER A 118 -3.30 25.60 -14.12
C SER A 118 -2.25 24.49 -13.98
N ARG A 119 -2.59 23.35 -13.35
CA ARG A 119 -1.71 22.16 -13.29
C ARG A 119 -1.43 21.57 -14.66
N LEU A 120 -2.37 21.72 -15.59
CA LEU A 120 -2.22 21.33 -16.99
C LEU A 120 -1.44 22.37 -17.81
N GLY A 121 -0.91 23.44 -17.21
CA GLY A 121 -0.21 24.50 -17.94
C GLY A 121 -1.13 25.31 -18.87
N VAL A 122 -2.45 25.22 -18.68
CA VAL A 122 -3.41 26.09 -19.37
C VAL A 122 -3.48 27.40 -18.60
N PRO A 123 -3.23 28.56 -19.26
CA PRO A 123 -3.32 29.84 -18.59
C PRO A 123 -4.77 30.10 -18.17
N VAL A 124 -4.95 30.44 -16.89
CA VAL A 124 -6.25 30.87 -16.32
C VAL A 124 -6.08 32.30 -15.88
N ARG A 125 -6.78 33.24 -16.54
CA ARG A 125 -6.79 34.65 -16.15
C ARG A 125 -8.08 34.97 -15.41
N SER A 126 -8.01 35.89 -14.46
CA SER A 126 -9.18 36.34 -13.70
C SER A 126 -10.21 37.09 -14.56
N CYS A 127 -9.79 37.63 -15.71
CA CYS A 127 -10.65 38.32 -16.66
C CYS A 127 -11.23 37.40 -17.74
N ASP A 128 -10.85 36.12 -17.78
CA ASP A 128 -11.35 35.21 -18.82
C ASP A 128 -12.84 34.94 -18.58
N THR A 129 -13.64 35.13 -19.63
CA THR A 129 -15.02 34.64 -19.65
C THR A 129 -15.02 33.10 -19.57
N PRO A 130 -16.10 32.48 -19.05
CA PRO A 130 -16.19 31.02 -19.01
C PRO A 130 -15.98 30.37 -20.39
N ALA A 131 -16.44 31.01 -21.46
CA ALA A 131 -16.25 30.57 -22.84
C ALA A 131 -14.78 30.66 -23.30
N GLU A 132 -14.09 31.77 -23.00
CA GLU A 132 -12.66 31.93 -23.31
C GLU A 132 -11.80 30.89 -22.57
N PHE A 133 -12.14 30.63 -21.30
CA PHE A 133 -11.50 29.58 -20.52
C PHE A 133 -11.71 28.19 -21.14
N ALA A 134 -12.93 27.86 -21.59
CA ALA A 134 -13.21 26.60 -22.26
C ALA A 134 -12.41 26.44 -23.56
N ALA A 135 -12.32 27.51 -24.37
CA ALA A 135 -11.50 27.53 -25.57
C ALA A 135 -9.99 27.39 -25.27
N ALA A 136 -9.51 27.98 -24.18
CA ALA A 136 -8.12 27.82 -23.72
C ALA A 136 -7.85 26.36 -23.30
N MET A 137 -8.79 25.72 -22.62
CA MET A 137 -8.71 24.31 -22.25
C MET A 137 -8.66 23.39 -23.47
N GLU A 138 -9.49 23.65 -24.48
CA GLU A 138 -9.48 22.93 -25.76
C GLU A 138 -8.11 23.00 -26.43
N ARG A 139 -7.58 24.21 -26.62
CA ARG A 139 -6.24 24.41 -27.20
C ARG A 139 -5.16 23.68 -26.39
N GLY A 140 -5.24 23.73 -25.06
CA GLY A 140 -4.30 23.07 -24.16
C GLY A 140 -4.34 21.54 -24.27
N LEU A 141 -5.53 20.96 -24.34
CA LEU A 141 -5.73 19.51 -24.45
C LEU A 141 -5.35 18.96 -25.82
N VAL A 142 -5.71 19.67 -26.90
CA VAL A 142 -5.38 19.30 -28.29
C VAL A 142 -3.86 19.32 -28.54
N ARG A 143 -3.13 20.24 -27.92
CA ARG A 143 -1.68 20.40 -28.12
C ARG A 143 -0.85 19.33 -27.37
N ARG A 144 -1.45 18.60 -26.43
CA ARG A 144 -0.72 17.62 -25.61
C ARG A 144 -0.22 16.43 -26.43
N ARG A 145 0.98 15.95 -26.05
CA ARG A 145 1.60 14.76 -26.65
C ARG A 145 1.80 13.69 -25.57
N PRO A 146 1.51 12.41 -25.86
CA PRO A 146 1.74 11.35 -24.88
C PRO A 146 3.24 11.15 -24.63
N HIS A 147 3.62 10.69 -23.43
CA HIS A 147 4.99 10.24 -23.15
C HIS A 147 5.40 9.07 -24.05
N VAL A 148 4.44 8.24 -24.46
CA VAL A 148 4.68 7.01 -25.23
C VAL A 148 3.78 6.97 -26.47
N ALA A 149 4.35 6.67 -27.64
CA ALA A 149 3.65 6.79 -28.92
C ALA A 149 2.39 5.90 -29.04
N TRP A 150 2.40 4.68 -28.48
CA TRP A 150 1.26 3.76 -28.54
C TRP A 150 0.02 4.28 -27.79
N LEU A 151 0.21 5.20 -26.83
CA LEU A 151 -0.90 5.81 -26.09
C LEU A 151 -1.59 6.94 -26.86
N LYS A 152 -1.08 7.36 -28.03
CA LYS A 152 -1.62 8.52 -28.78
C LYS A 152 -3.12 8.43 -28.99
N ALA A 153 -3.62 7.31 -29.54
CA ALA A 153 -5.05 7.14 -29.82
C ALA A 153 -5.91 7.05 -28.55
N ALA A 154 -5.37 6.49 -27.46
CA ALA A 154 -6.07 6.44 -26.18
C ALA A 154 -6.16 7.84 -25.55
N LEU A 155 -5.06 8.60 -25.58
CA LEU A 155 -4.98 9.94 -25.02
C LEU A 155 -5.89 10.93 -25.74
N TRP A 156 -5.99 10.83 -27.07
CA TRP A 156 -6.93 11.63 -27.87
C TRP A 156 -8.39 11.39 -27.49
N ARG A 157 -8.82 10.12 -27.38
CA ARG A 157 -10.19 9.77 -26.94
C ARG A 157 -10.49 10.31 -25.54
N GLU A 158 -9.53 10.22 -24.64
CA GLU A 158 -9.65 10.74 -23.28
C GLU A 158 -9.73 12.27 -23.24
N ALA A 159 -8.95 12.96 -24.09
CA ALA A 159 -9.00 14.41 -24.21
C ALA A 159 -10.36 14.89 -24.76
N GLU A 160 -10.91 14.22 -25.76
CA GLU A 160 -12.22 14.54 -26.34
C GLU A 160 -13.35 14.35 -25.31
N GLN A 161 -13.34 13.23 -24.58
CA GLN A 161 -14.31 13.00 -23.49
C GLN A 161 -14.16 14.00 -22.35
N ALA A 162 -12.93 14.42 -22.04
CA ALA A 162 -12.69 15.46 -21.06
C ALA A 162 -13.26 16.80 -21.53
N LEU A 163 -13.07 17.16 -22.80
CA LEU A 163 -13.59 18.41 -23.37
C LEU A 163 -15.12 18.48 -23.32
N ASN A 164 -15.81 17.40 -23.65
CA ASN A 164 -17.27 17.34 -23.51
C ASN A 164 -17.73 17.63 -22.07
N GLY A 165 -17.00 17.09 -21.09
CA GLY A 165 -17.25 17.38 -19.67
C GLY A 165 -16.94 18.82 -19.28
N VAL A 166 -15.85 19.39 -19.80
CA VAL A 166 -15.46 20.81 -19.61
C VAL A 166 -16.57 21.72 -20.12
N PHE A 167 -16.98 21.55 -21.38
CA PHE A 167 -18.02 22.39 -21.98
C PHE A 167 -19.35 22.26 -21.24
N LEU A 168 -19.72 21.06 -20.78
CA LEU A 168 -20.91 20.87 -19.96
C LEU A 168 -20.84 21.68 -18.65
N VAL A 169 -19.73 21.58 -17.91
CA VAL A 169 -19.54 22.30 -16.64
C VAL A 169 -19.56 23.81 -16.88
N VAL A 170 -18.83 24.30 -17.89
CA VAL A 170 -18.77 25.72 -18.24
C VAL A 170 -20.15 26.25 -18.61
N ARG A 171 -20.88 25.56 -19.50
CA ARG A 171 -22.21 25.99 -19.96
C ARG A 171 -23.22 26.07 -18.82
N VAL A 172 -23.23 25.09 -17.92
CA VAL A 172 -24.16 25.11 -16.78
C VAL A 172 -23.75 26.15 -15.75
N TYR A 173 -22.44 26.36 -15.54
CA TYR A 173 -21.96 27.45 -14.69
C TYR A 173 -22.34 28.83 -15.24
N GLU A 174 -22.20 29.04 -16.55
CA GLU A 174 -22.63 30.27 -17.24
C GLU A 174 -24.12 30.50 -17.06
N GLN A 175 -24.94 29.46 -17.24
CA GLN A 175 -26.38 29.54 -17.02
C GLN A 175 -26.72 29.89 -15.56
N VAL A 176 -26.07 29.25 -14.57
CA VAL A 176 -26.29 29.55 -13.14
C VAL A 176 -25.87 30.98 -12.78
N SER A 177 -24.80 31.49 -13.40
CA SER A 177 -24.22 32.79 -13.03
C SER A 177 -24.89 33.98 -13.73
N TYR A 178 -25.31 33.80 -14.98
CA TYR A 178 -25.74 34.91 -15.84
C TYR A 178 -27.14 34.76 -16.42
N ALA A 179 -27.73 33.56 -16.44
CA ALA A 179 -29.09 33.39 -16.96
C ALA A 179 -30.13 33.68 -15.87
N PRO A 180 -31.27 34.28 -16.23
CA PRO A 180 -32.36 34.56 -15.29
C PRO A 180 -33.07 33.28 -14.79
N ASN A 181 -32.93 32.17 -15.51
CA ASN A 181 -33.57 30.89 -15.19
C ASN A 181 -32.54 29.86 -14.74
N LEU A 182 -32.76 29.33 -13.53
CA LEU A 182 -31.92 28.27 -12.98
C LEU A 182 -32.06 26.96 -13.80
N PRO A 183 -30.97 26.22 -14.01
CA PRO A 183 -31.04 24.91 -14.64
C PRO A 183 -31.82 23.91 -13.78
N ASP A 184 -32.38 22.88 -14.42
CA ASP A 184 -33.03 21.76 -13.74
C ASP A 184 -32.09 21.15 -12.66
N PRO A 185 -32.54 20.98 -11.40
CA PRO A 185 -31.78 20.32 -10.34
C PRO A 185 -31.17 18.98 -10.75
N ALA A 186 -31.84 18.20 -11.62
CA ALA A 186 -31.31 16.95 -12.14
C ALA A 186 -30.08 17.16 -13.03
N LEU A 187 -30.08 18.22 -13.85
CA LEU A 187 -28.95 18.61 -14.68
C LEU A 187 -27.76 19.05 -13.82
N MET A 188 -28.00 19.84 -12.76
CA MET A 188 -26.95 20.25 -11.82
C MET A 188 -26.32 19.05 -11.11
N HIS A 189 -27.14 18.05 -10.75
CA HIS A 189 -26.64 16.79 -10.19
C HIS A 189 -25.78 16.01 -11.19
N ARG A 190 -26.16 15.97 -12.47
CA ARG A 190 -25.34 15.36 -13.53
C ARG A 190 -24.01 16.06 -13.71
N VAL A 191 -23.99 17.40 -13.72
CA VAL A 191 -22.76 18.20 -13.80
C VAL A 191 -21.82 17.86 -12.65
N TRP A 192 -22.36 17.71 -11.44
CA TRP A 192 -21.58 17.30 -10.28
C TRP A 192 -20.97 15.89 -10.44
N GLN A 193 -21.75 14.92 -10.94
CA GLN A 193 -21.25 13.57 -11.21
C GLN A 193 -20.17 13.56 -12.31
N GLU A 194 -20.38 14.31 -13.38
CA GLU A 194 -19.42 14.45 -14.47
C GLU A 194 -18.16 15.20 -14.05
N GLY A 195 -18.28 16.25 -13.22
CA GLY A 195 -17.13 16.96 -12.65
C GLY A 195 -16.21 16.05 -11.83
N ARG A 196 -16.76 15.06 -11.10
CA ARG A 196 -15.97 14.05 -10.38
C ARG A 196 -15.19 13.14 -11.33
N ARG A 197 -15.80 12.72 -12.45
CA ARG A 197 -15.13 11.89 -13.47
C ARG A 197 -14.08 12.70 -14.24
N LEU A 198 -14.40 13.94 -14.56
CA LEU A 198 -13.54 14.88 -15.27
C LEU A 198 -12.22 15.09 -14.51
N ARG A 199 -12.27 15.21 -13.19
CA ARG A 199 -11.05 15.32 -12.36
C ARG A 199 -10.06 14.19 -12.60
N TRP A 200 -10.53 12.94 -12.63
CA TRP A 200 -9.66 11.78 -12.87
C TRP A 200 -9.17 11.70 -14.32
N ARG A 201 -10.00 12.10 -15.29
CA ARG A 201 -9.59 12.22 -16.69
C ARG A 201 -8.46 13.23 -16.86
N LEU A 202 -8.64 14.45 -16.35
CA LEU A 202 -7.65 15.51 -16.43
C LEU A 202 -6.36 15.15 -15.68
N TRP A 203 -6.45 14.47 -14.52
CA TRP A 203 -5.28 13.99 -13.80
C TRP A 203 -4.49 12.93 -14.59
N ARG A 204 -5.17 11.96 -15.22
CA ARG A 204 -4.49 10.98 -16.09
C ARG A 204 -3.86 11.64 -17.30
N LEU A 205 -4.55 12.61 -17.91
CA LEU A 205 -3.99 13.39 -19.01
C LEU A 205 -2.74 14.14 -18.58
N TRP A 206 -2.74 14.76 -17.40
CA TRP A 206 -1.55 15.38 -16.82
C TRP A 206 -0.41 14.36 -16.63
N ALA A 207 -0.69 13.19 -16.05
CA ALA A 207 0.33 12.18 -15.77
C ALA A 207 0.88 11.48 -17.03
N LEU A 208 0.08 11.36 -18.09
CA LEU A 208 0.42 10.60 -19.30
C LEU A 208 0.90 11.47 -20.47
N SER A 209 0.86 12.80 -20.35
CA SER A 209 1.28 13.70 -21.43
C SER A 209 2.28 14.76 -21.01
N ILE A 210 3.18 15.05 -21.94
CA ILE A 210 4.13 16.14 -21.85
C ILE A 210 3.40 17.41 -22.30
N THR A 211 3.51 18.47 -21.50
CA THR A 211 3.20 19.83 -21.94
C THR A 211 4.37 20.35 -22.77
N PRO A 212 4.21 20.59 -24.08
CA PRO A 212 5.23 21.31 -24.81
C PRO A 212 5.39 22.71 -24.19
N PRO A 213 6.61 23.27 -24.12
CA PRO A 213 6.81 24.62 -23.64
C PRO A 213 5.92 25.60 -24.41
N PRO A 214 5.45 26.70 -23.79
CA PRO A 214 4.74 27.73 -24.52
C PRO A 214 5.65 28.18 -25.66
N VAL A 215 5.15 28.06 -26.90
CA VAL A 215 5.84 28.63 -28.05
C VAL A 215 5.75 30.14 -27.84
N ASP A 216 6.86 30.76 -27.43
CA ASP A 216 6.95 32.19 -27.34
C ASP A 216 7.00 32.75 -28.76
N PHE A 217 5.85 33.17 -29.26
CA PHE A 217 5.75 33.80 -30.58
C PHE A 217 6.43 35.19 -30.62
N GLN A 218 6.98 35.70 -29.51
CA GLN A 218 7.75 36.94 -29.49
C GLN A 218 9.17 36.81 -30.08
N GLU A 219 9.73 35.60 -30.22
CA GLU A 219 11.08 35.41 -30.78
C GLU A 219 11.13 35.27 -32.31
N VAL A 220 9.99 35.13 -32.99
CA VAL A 220 9.95 34.95 -34.47
C VAL A 220 9.97 36.29 -35.23
N HIS A 221 9.90 37.41 -34.53
CA HIS A 221 9.89 38.76 -35.13
C HIS A 221 10.98 39.70 -34.61
N ARG A 222 12.11 39.17 -34.10
CA ARG A 222 13.32 39.96 -33.85
C ARG A 222 14.47 39.56 -34.77
#